data_AF-A0A8C2QUJ0-F1
#
_entry.id   AF-A0A8C2QUJ0-F1
#
_cell.length_a   1.000
_cell.length_b   1.000
_cell.length_c   1.000
_cell.angle_alpha   90.00
_cell.angle_beta   90.00
_cell.angle_gamma   90.00
#
_symmetry.space_group_name_H-M   'P 1'
#
loop_
_entity.id
_entity.type
_entity.pdbx_description
1 polymer ?
#
loop_
_entity_poly.entity_id
_entity_poly.type
_entity_poly.pdbx_seq_one_letter_code
_entity_poly.pdbx_strand_id
1 'polypeptide(L)'
;MPSFPWDCWSSLEIRVVLCAMGCIQSIGGKARVFREGITVIDVKASIDPIPTSIDESSSVVLRYRTPHFRASAQVVMPPIPKKETWIVGWIQACSHMEFYNQYGEQGMSSWELPDLQEGKIEAISDSDGVNYPWYGNTTETCTIVGPTKRNSKFIISMNDNFYPSVTWAVPVSESNVAKLTNIYRDQSFITWLVATNTSTNDMIVLQTLHWRMQLSIEVNPARPLGQRARLREPIAQDQPKILSKNEPIPPSALVKPNANDAQVLMWRPKFGPWLGDAVWPWYDQLAPCSLNSSPAPTPVSSPDGFWLRVGWEVGKGTPICFWKVILGGFCPQFLTLPPWPDRGLWTDKVGPTSVRTELKTGGAAGRRHGTDQTNQRSTRPTDE
;
A
#
# COMPACT_ATOMS: atom_id res chain seq x y z
N MET A 1 68.99 60.90 10.96
CA MET A 1 68.47 61.16 9.60
C MET A 1 67.06 60.59 9.50
N PRO A 2 66.13 61.27 8.82
CA PRO A 2 65.15 62.13 9.51
C PRO A 2 63.67 61.71 9.34
N SER A 3 62.82 62.49 10.03
CA SER A 3 61.52 63.05 9.59
C SER A 3 60.23 62.21 9.63
N PHE A 4 59.40 62.52 10.64
CA PHE A 4 57.94 62.79 10.56
C PHE A 4 57.58 63.68 9.34
N PRO A 5 56.36 63.63 8.74
CA PRO A 5 55.13 64.23 9.34
C PRO A 5 53.82 63.46 9.00
N TRP A 6 52.71 63.56 9.77
CA TRP A 6 51.68 64.62 9.71
C TRP A 6 51.32 64.97 8.24
N ASP A 7 50.12 64.79 7.72
CA ASP A 7 48.91 65.59 8.00
C ASP A 7 47.83 65.16 6.96
N CYS A 8 46.55 65.04 7.35
CA CYS A 8 45.50 66.06 7.22
C CYS A 8 44.76 66.03 5.86
N TRP A 9 43.44 65.79 5.99
CA TRP A 9 42.31 66.21 5.18
C TRP A 9 42.44 66.39 3.65
N SER A 10 41.59 65.67 2.92
CA SER A 10 40.60 66.41 2.11
C SER A 10 39.26 65.66 2.01
N SER A 11 38.25 66.50 2.02
CA SER A 11 36.81 66.33 2.11
C SER A 11 36.14 66.21 0.73
N LEU A 12 34.85 65.82 0.74
CA LEU A 12 33.83 65.98 -0.32
C LEU A 12 34.00 65.05 -1.55
N GLU A 13 33.03 64.36 -2.14
CA GLU A 13 31.59 64.14 -2.03
C GLU A 13 31.36 62.72 -2.58
N ILE A 14 30.34 61.95 -2.15
CA ILE A 14 29.12 61.73 -2.93
C ILE A 14 28.05 61.25 -1.95
N ARG A 15 27.00 62.05 -1.78
CA ARG A 15 25.68 61.58 -1.36
C ARG A 15 25.05 60.89 -2.57
N VAL A 16 24.57 59.64 -2.45
CA VAL A 16 23.24 59.19 -2.90
C VAL A 16 22.97 57.80 -2.28
N VAL A 17 22.08 57.79 -1.29
CA VAL A 17 20.98 56.84 -1.03
C VAL A 17 21.07 55.45 -1.69
N LEU A 18 21.19 54.41 -0.85
CA LEU A 18 20.39 53.18 -1.00
C LEU A 18 20.02 52.65 0.40
N CYS A 19 18.86 53.09 0.87
CA CYS A 19 18.08 52.37 1.87
C CYS A 19 17.72 50.99 1.31
N ALA A 20 18.30 49.94 1.87
CA ALA A 20 17.75 48.59 1.78
C ALA A 20 17.97 47.91 3.13
N MET A 21 17.15 48.31 4.11
CA MET A 21 16.95 47.58 5.35
C MET A 21 16.62 46.13 5.01
N GLY A 22 17.45 45.22 5.52
CA GLY A 22 17.42 43.80 5.20
C GLY A 22 16.10 43.14 5.59
N CYS A 23 15.39 42.64 4.59
CA CYS A 23 14.25 41.73 4.75
C CYS A 23 14.61 40.31 4.27
N ILE A 24 15.79 39.81 4.62
CA ILE A 24 16.23 38.46 4.21
C ILE A 24 15.82 37.37 5.25
N GLN A 25 15.30 37.73 6.42
CA GLN A 25 14.96 36.75 7.48
C GLN A 25 13.53 36.16 7.41
N SER A 26 12.65 36.56 6.49
CA SER A 26 11.21 36.19 6.58
C SER A 26 10.80 34.86 5.93
N ILE A 27 11.66 34.23 5.13
CA ILE A 27 11.29 33.02 4.36
C ILE A 27 11.33 31.77 5.26
N GLY A 28 12.35 31.64 6.11
CA GLY A 28 12.46 30.50 7.04
C GLY A 28 11.40 30.54 8.16
N GLY A 29 11.00 31.72 8.63
CA GLY A 29 9.99 31.88 9.68
C GLY A 29 8.58 31.46 9.23
N LYS A 30 8.19 31.78 7.98
CA LYS A 30 6.86 31.42 7.45
C LYS A 30 6.68 29.92 7.26
N ALA A 31 7.72 29.24 6.76
CA ALA A 31 7.70 27.78 6.63
C ALA A 31 7.56 27.11 8.00
N ARG A 32 8.35 27.56 8.99
CA ARG A 32 8.26 27.04 10.38
C ARG A 32 6.88 27.22 10.99
N VAL A 33 6.27 28.40 10.85
CA VAL A 33 4.91 28.68 11.36
C VAL A 33 3.85 27.84 10.65
N PHE A 34 4.00 27.57 9.35
CA PHE A 34 3.10 26.67 8.63
C PHE A 34 3.19 25.23 9.17
N ARG A 35 4.41 24.72 9.40
CA ARG A 35 4.63 23.38 9.97
C ARG A 35 3.97 23.24 11.34
N GLU A 36 4.13 24.24 12.20
CA GLU A 36 3.51 24.30 13.53
C GLU A 36 1.98 24.49 13.47
N GLY A 37 1.44 24.87 12.30
CA GLY A 37 0.00 25.08 12.08
C GLY A 37 -0.78 23.86 11.60
N ILE A 38 -0.12 22.76 11.23
CA ILE A 38 -0.79 21.50 10.88
C ILE A 38 -1.21 20.80 12.17
N THR A 39 -2.50 20.49 12.33
CA THR A 39 -3.03 19.89 13.55
C THR A 39 -3.75 18.58 13.25
N VAL A 40 -3.44 17.53 14.03
CA VAL A 40 -4.20 16.29 14.06
C VAL A 40 -5.20 16.39 15.21
N ILE A 41 -6.50 16.35 14.90
CA ILE A 41 -7.57 16.47 15.91
C ILE A 41 -7.80 15.13 16.61
N ASP A 42 -7.84 14.06 15.84
CA ASP A 42 -8.24 12.74 16.30
C ASP A 42 -7.52 11.69 15.46
N VAL A 43 -7.07 10.61 16.10
CA VAL A 43 -6.46 9.45 15.47
C VAL A 43 -7.05 8.20 16.08
N LYS A 44 -7.53 7.31 15.22
CA LYS A 44 -8.03 6.00 15.61
C LYS A 44 -7.27 4.93 14.86
N ALA A 45 -6.87 3.89 15.58
CA ALA A 45 -6.26 2.70 15.02
C ALA A 45 -6.85 1.48 15.72
N SER A 46 -7.21 0.45 14.95
CA SER A 46 -7.79 -0.78 15.48
C SER A 46 -7.54 -1.96 14.55
N ILE A 47 -7.56 -3.17 15.09
CA ILE A 47 -7.71 -4.40 14.31
C ILE A 47 -9.11 -4.95 14.57
N ASP A 48 -9.82 -5.31 13.50
CA ASP A 48 -11.17 -5.86 13.57
C ASP A 48 -11.19 -7.09 14.52
N PRO A 49 -12.16 -7.23 15.43
CA PRO A 49 -12.19 -8.31 16.42
C PRO A 49 -12.62 -9.68 15.84
N ILE A 50 -12.62 -9.81 14.52
CA ILE A 50 -13.04 -11.01 13.80
C ILE A 50 -11.80 -11.88 13.58
N PRO A 51 -11.77 -13.15 14.04
CA PRO A 51 -10.63 -14.02 13.82
C PRO A 51 -10.32 -14.27 12.34
N THR A 52 -9.09 -14.71 12.06
CA THR A 52 -8.70 -15.15 10.72
C THR A 52 -9.64 -16.23 10.20
N SER A 53 -10.21 -16.02 9.00
CA SER A 53 -11.05 -17.01 8.33
C SER A 53 -10.20 -17.91 7.43
N ILE A 54 -10.44 -19.22 7.45
CA ILE A 54 -9.76 -20.21 6.62
C ILE A 54 -10.73 -20.75 5.57
N ASP A 55 -10.29 -20.84 4.32
CA ASP A 55 -11.03 -21.38 3.18
C ASP A 55 -10.26 -22.56 2.56
N GLU A 56 -10.85 -23.74 2.68
CA GLU A 56 -10.35 -25.01 2.13
C GLU A 56 -11.14 -25.48 0.89
N SER A 57 -11.91 -24.61 0.24
CA SER A 57 -12.72 -24.97 -0.92
C SER A 57 -11.91 -25.45 -2.12
N SER A 58 -10.64 -25.08 -2.22
CA SER A 58 -9.74 -25.48 -3.31
C SER A 58 -8.95 -26.73 -2.97
N SER A 59 -8.91 -27.67 -3.91
CA SER A 59 -8.06 -28.86 -3.84
C SER A 59 -6.56 -28.58 -4.06
N VAL A 60 -6.18 -27.36 -4.47
CA VAL A 60 -4.80 -26.98 -4.82
C VAL A 60 -4.17 -26.08 -3.76
N VAL A 61 -4.96 -25.18 -3.16
CA VAL A 61 -4.47 -24.19 -2.19
C VAL A 61 -5.39 -24.07 -0.97
N LEU A 62 -4.79 -23.76 0.18
CA LEU A 62 -5.45 -23.17 1.33
C LEU A 62 -5.46 -21.65 1.18
N ARG A 63 -6.61 -21.01 1.40
CA ARG A 63 -6.69 -19.54 1.51
C ARG A 63 -7.01 -19.17 2.94
N TYR A 64 -6.48 -18.03 3.38
CA TYR A 64 -6.90 -17.44 4.64
C TYR A 64 -7.01 -15.93 4.51
N ARG A 65 -7.91 -15.33 5.29
CA ARG A 65 -8.09 -13.88 5.37
C ARG A 65 -7.93 -13.45 6.81
N THR A 66 -6.93 -12.62 7.06
CA THR A 66 -6.69 -12.03 8.38
C THR A 66 -7.66 -10.87 8.65
N PRO A 67 -7.86 -10.48 9.93
CA PRO A 67 -8.68 -9.32 10.27
C PRO A 67 -8.07 -8.05 9.68
N HIS A 68 -8.90 -7.04 9.39
CA HIS A 68 -8.39 -5.78 8.88
C HIS A 68 -7.76 -4.94 9.99
N PHE A 69 -6.54 -4.46 9.74
CA PHE A 69 -6.03 -3.26 10.38
C PHE A 69 -6.73 -2.05 9.76
N ARG A 70 -7.13 -1.10 10.61
CA ARG A 70 -7.77 0.15 10.20
C ARG A 70 -7.12 1.30 10.94
N ALA A 71 -6.76 2.35 10.22
CA ALA A 71 -6.35 3.61 10.81
C ALA A 71 -7.10 4.77 10.16
N SER A 72 -7.43 5.78 10.95
CA SER A 72 -8.03 7.02 10.44
C SER A 72 -7.56 8.21 11.26
N ALA A 73 -7.40 9.35 10.60
CA ALA A 73 -7.00 10.59 11.25
C ALA A 73 -7.81 11.76 10.70
N GLN A 74 -8.24 12.64 11.60
CA GLN A 74 -8.85 13.91 11.24
C GLN A 74 -7.79 15.01 11.31
N VAL A 75 -7.50 15.63 10.17
CA VAL A 75 -6.42 16.61 10.04
C VAL A 75 -7.00 17.98 9.68
N VAL A 76 -6.40 19.02 10.26
CA VAL A 76 -6.62 20.41 9.90
C VAL A 76 -5.35 20.98 9.33
N MET A 77 -5.40 21.35 8.05
CA MET A 77 -4.34 22.06 7.36
C MET A 77 -4.58 23.57 7.44
N PRO A 78 -3.55 24.37 7.78
CA PRO A 78 -3.66 25.83 7.75
C PRO A 78 -3.78 26.34 6.31
N PRO A 79 -4.11 27.63 6.10
CA PRO A 79 -4.23 28.21 4.77
C PRO A 79 -2.92 28.05 3.98
N ILE A 80 -3.00 27.46 2.79
CA ILE A 80 -1.86 27.12 1.96
C ILE A 80 -1.56 28.31 1.02
N PRO A 81 -0.30 28.76 0.90
CA PRO A 81 0.09 29.82 -0.02
C PRO A 81 -0.14 29.48 -1.51
N LYS A 82 -0.05 30.48 -2.38
CA LYS A 82 -0.11 30.26 -3.84
C LYS A 82 1.05 29.36 -4.28
N LYS A 83 0.77 28.45 -5.23
CA LYS A 83 1.75 27.55 -5.87
C LYS A 83 2.38 26.52 -4.93
N GLU A 84 1.81 26.30 -3.76
CA GLU A 84 2.16 25.16 -2.91
C GLU A 84 1.10 24.07 -3.05
N THR A 85 1.56 22.83 -3.13
CA THR A 85 0.71 21.65 -3.09
C THR A 85 1.23 20.75 -1.98
N TRP A 86 0.33 20.34 -1.11
CA TRP A 86 0.62 19.46 0.00
C TRP A 86 -0.17 18.17 -0.17
N ILE A 87 0.48 17.04 0.12
CA ILE A 87 -0.17 15.74 0.21
C ILE A 87 -0.08 15.32 1.67
N VAL A 88 -1.22 15.03 2.28
CA VAL A 88 -1.27 14.40 3.60
C VAL A 88 -1.70 12.95 3.39
N GLY A 89 -1.04 11.98 4.02
CA GLY A 89 -1.39 10.59 3.82
C GLY A 89 -0.64 9.61 4.72
N TRP A 90 -0.97 8.33 4.55
CA TRP A 90 -0.35 7.23 5.28
C TRP A 90 0.84 6.64 4.52
N ILE A 91 1.94 6.46 5.22
CA ILE A 91 3.12 5.68 4.81
C ILE A 91 3.18 4.48 5.74
N GLN A 92 3.40 3.27 5.20
CA GLN A 92 3.59 2.06 5.98
C GLN A 92 4.88 1.37 5.58
N ALA A 93 5.54 0.74 6.54
CA ALA A 93 6.70 -0.10 6.31
C ALA A 93 6.66 -1.35 7.19
N CYS A 94 7.14 -2.47 6.64
CA CYS A 94 7.36 -3.72 7.36
C CYS A 94 8.71 -3.64 8.09
N SER A 95 8.70 -3.74 9.42
CA SER A 95 9.91 -3.71 10.27
C SER A 95 10.34 -5.08 10.77
N HIS A 96 9.47 -6.08 10.66
CA HIS A 96 9.78 -7.47 10.99
C HIS A 96 8.90 -8.41 10.16
N MET A 97 9.48 -9.50 9.66
CA MET A 97 8.76 -10.52 8.91
C MET A 97 9.32 -11.91 9.14
N GLU A 98 8.44 -12.79 9.62
CA GLU A 98 8.57 -14.23 9.54
C GLU A 98 7.33 -14.76 8.80
N PHE A 99 7.54 -15.51 7.72
CA PHE A 99 6.45 -16.18 7.04
C PHE A 99 6.95 -17.50 6.45
N TYR A 100 6.53 -18.62 7.04
CA TYR A 100 6.93 -19.93 6.58
C TYR A 100 5.79 -20.96 6.61
N ASN A 101 5.89 -21.94 5.71
CA ASN A 101 4.97 -23.05 5.54
C ASN A 101 5.74 -24.35 5.68
N GLN A 102 5.30 -25.24 6.56
CA GLN A 102 5.95 -26.53 6.80
C GLN A 102 5.23 -27.64 6.06
N TYR A 103 5.98 -28.52 5.41
CA TYR A 103 5.47 -29.64 4.64
C TYR A 103 5.87 -31.00 5.25
N GLY A 104 5.70 -31.14 6.57
CA GLY A 104 6.06 -32.36 7.30
C GLY A 104 7.55 -32.69 7.19
N GLU A 105 7.87 -33.91 6.77
CA GLU A 105 9.23 -34.43 6.66
C GLU A 105 9.97 -33.95 5.39
N GLN A 106 9.31 -33.17 4.53
CA GLN A 106 9.82 -32.81 3.22
C GLN A 106 10.64 -31.52 3.29
N GLY A 107 10.27 -30.61 4.20
CA GLY A 107 10.95 -29.32 4.37
C GLY A 107 9.98 -28.18 4.67
N MET A 108 10.45 -26.96 4.45
CA MET A 108 9.66 -25.74 4.59
C MET A 108 9.85 -24.81 3.39
N SER A 109 8.82 -24.03 3.07
CA SER A 109 8.97 -22.81 2.27
C SER A 109 8.87 -21.59 3.16
N SER A 110 9.54 -20.50 2.81
CA SER A 110 9.39 -19.21 3.50
C SER A 110 9.44 -18.06 2.52
N TRP A 111 8.75 -16.97 2.86
CA TRP A 111 8.91 -15.68 2.21
C TRP A 111 9.81 -14.83 3.09
N GLU A 112 10.87 -14.30 2.49
CA GLU A 112 11.93 -13.60 3.23
C GLU A 112 12.21 -12.24 2.61
N LEU A 113 12.66 -11.32 3.46
CA LEU A 113 13.16 -10.01 3.09
C LEU A 113 14.64 -9.96 3.51
N PRO A 114 15.59 -10.36 2.65
CA PRO A 114 16.98 -10.59 3.06
C PRO A 114 17.63 -9.36 3.68
N ASP A 115 17.43 -8.18 3.09
CA ASP A 115 18.02 -6.95 3.62
C ASP A 115 17.44 -6.54 4.98
N LEU A 116 16.17 -6.86 5.25
CA LEU A 116 15.54 -6.66 6.56
C LEU A 116 16.05 -7.69 7.57
N GLN A 117 16.16 -8.96 7.17
CA GLN A 117 16.60 -10.06 8.01
C GLN A 117 18.09 -9.94 8.42
N GLU A 118 18.93 -9.46 7.50
CA GLU A 118 20.35 -9.19 7.75
C GLU A 118 20.58 -7.85 8.50
N GLY A 119 19.53 -7.07 8.75
CA GLY A 119 19.60 -5.78 9.44
C GLY A 119 20.29 -4.68 8.64
N LYS A 120 20.37 -4.82 7.31
CA LYS A 120 20.88 -3.75 6.41
C LYS A 120 19.92 -2.57 6.33
N ILE A 121 18.62 -2.83 6.48
CA ILE A 121 17.56 -1.84 6.56
C ILE A 121 16.73 -2.06 7.83
N GLU A 122 16.21 -0.97 8.41
CA GLU A 122 15.38 -1.03 9.61
C GLU A 122 13.92 -1.41 9.30
N ALA A 123 13.44 -1.00 8.13
CA ALA A 123 12.11 -1.29 7.64
C ALA A 123 12.07 -1.19 6.11
N ILE A 124 11.17 -1.92 5.46
CA ILE A 124 10.95 -1.84 4.01
C ILE A 124 9.58 -1.23 3.69
N SER A 125 9.53 -0.38 2.66
CA SER A 125 8.29 0.27 2.23
C SER A 125 7.19 -0.76 1.95
N ASP A 126 5.96 -0.49 2.41
CA ASP A 126 4.77 -1.29 2.10
C ASP A 126 3.81 -0.50 1.18
N SER A 127 4.40 0.27 0.27
CA SER A 127 3.72 1.09 -0.72
C SER A 127 2.91 0.24 -1.73
N ASP A 128 1.89 0.85 -2.35
CA ASP A 128 1.10 0.28 -3.47
C ASP A 128 1.94 -0.08 -4.71
N GLY A 129 3.23 0.28 -4.73
CA GLY A 129 4.17 0.00 -5.83
C GLY A 129 4.11 1.03 -6.97
N VAL A 130 3.19 1.99 -6.91
CA VAL A 130 2.93 2.99 -7.94
C VAL A 130 3.25 4.39 -7.42
N ASN A 131 2.67 4.78 -6.28
CA ASN A 131 2.70 6.13 -5.72
C ASN A 131 3.55 6.18 -4.45
N TYR A 132 4.83 5.83 -4.57
CA TYR A 132 5.75 5.94 -3.44
C TYR A 132 5.77 7.36 -2.86
N PRO A 133 5.86 7.51 -1.52
CA PRO A 133 5.96 6.46 -0.50
C PRO A 133 4.60 6.03 0.10
N TRP A 134 3.49 6.40 -0.52
CA TRP A 134 2.16 6.25 0.05
C TRP A 134 1.70 4.79 0.04
N TYR A 135 1.04 4.39 1.12
CA TYR A 135 0.43 3.05 1.21
C TYR A 135 -0.64 2.85 0.12
N GLY A 136 -1.40 3.90 -0.19
CA GLY A 136 -2.40 3.92 -1.26
C GLY A 136 -2.73 5.34 -1.70
N ASN A 137 -3.62 5.48 -2.67
CA ASN A 137 -3.94 6.77 -3.30
C ASN A 137 -5.43 7.15 -3.29
N THR A 138 -6.27 6.40 -2.57
CA THR A 138 -7.71 6.62 -2.55
C THR A 138 -8.14 7.37 -1.28
N THR A 139 -8.38 6.65 -0.19
CA THR A 139 -8.71 7.23 1.12
C THR A 139 -7.47 7.49 1.96
N GLU A 140 -6.34 6.96 1.51
CA GLU A 140 -5.06 6.93 2.23
C GLU A 140 -4.27 8.22 2.08
N THR A 141 -4.64 9.07 1.11
CA THR A 141 -4.01 10.36 0.87
C THR A 141 -5.06 11.45 0.59
N CYS A 142 -4.69 12.71 0.84
CA CYS A 142 -5.45 13.90 0.51
C CYS A 142 -4.49 14.96 -0.04
N THR A 143 -4.76 15.43 -1.27
CA THR A 143 -3.98 16.49 -1.92
C THR A 143 -4.69 17.82 -1.76
N ILE A 144 -4.01 18.82 -1.19
CA ILE A 144 -4.50 20.19 -1.08
C ILE A 144 -3.61 21.11 -1.92
N VAL A 145 -4.22 21.78 -2.89
CA VAL A 145 -3.55 22.74 -3.77
C VAL A 145 -3.86 24.16 -3.32
N GLY A 146 -2.82 24.94 -3.08
CA GLY A 146 -2.92 26.35 -2.74
C GLY A 146 -3.20 27.25 -3.96
N PRO A 147 -3.71 28.48 -3.75
CA PRO A 147 -3.95 29.09 -2.46
C PRO A 147 -5.25 28.64 -1.80
N THR A 148 -5.24 28.41 -0.50
CA THR A 148 -6.47 28.28 0.32
C THR A 148 -6.59 29.48 1.26
N LYS A 149 -7.82 29.96 1.50
CA LYS A 149 -8.08 31.14 2.35
C LYS A 149 -8.45 30.79 3.79
N ARG A 150 -8.83 29.54 4.04
CA ARG A 150 -9.32 29.02 5.31
C ARG A 150 -8.64 27.68 5.58
N ASN A 151 -8.70 27.26 6.83
CA ASN A 151 -8.23 25.94 7.22
C ASN A 151 -9.04 24.86 6.47
N SER A 152 -8.34 23.85 5.97
CA SER A 152 -8.96 22.68 5.35
C SER A 152 -9.02 21.55 6.37
N LYS A 153 -10.22 21.04 6.63
CA LYS A 153 -10.45 19.91 7.55
C LYS A 153 -10.91 18.70 6.76
N PHE A 154 -10.27 17.56 6.95
CA PHE A 154 -10.57 16.32 6.23
C PHE A 154 -10.21 15.10 7.08
N ILE A 155 -10.65 13.93 6.61
CA ILE A 155 -10.35 12.64 7.23
C ILE A 155 -9.59 11.81 6.20
N ILE A 156 -8.51 11.19 6.64
CA ILE A 156 -7.74 10.22 5.85
C ILE A 156 -7.84 8.87 6.58
N SER A 157 -8.02 7.79 5.83
CA SER A 157 -8.10 6.44 6.37
C SER A 157 -7.27 5.47 5.56
N MET A 158 -6.82 4.40 6.18
CA MET A 158 -6.25 3.25 5.50
C MET A 158 -6.84 1.97 6.06
N ASN A 159 -6.81 0.92 5.24
CA ASN A 159 -7.12 -0.44 5.65
C ASN A 159 -6.05 -1.37 5.11
N ASP A 160 -5.73 -2.40 5.87
CA ASP A 160 -4.77 -3.42 5.45
C ASP A 160 -5.21 -4.80 5.97
N ASN A 161 -4.97 -5.84 5.18
CA ASN A 161 -5.12 -7.23 5.58
C ASN A 161 -4.37 -8.19 4.66
N PHE A 162 -3.96 -9.33 5.22
CA PHE A 162 -3.40 -10.43 4.43
C PHE A 162 -4.50 -11.35 3.91
N TYR A 163 -4.43 -11.61 2.60
CA TYR A 163 -5.28 -12.58 1.91
C TYR A 163 -4.49 -13.49 0.94
N PRO A 164 -3.52 -14.29 1.42
CA PRO A 164 -2.68 -15.11 0.56
C PRO A 164 -3.31 -16.48 0.22
N SER A 165 -2.69 -17.16 -0.73
CA SER A 165 -2.95 -18.57 -1.06
C SER A 165 -1.68 -19.39 -0.81
N VAL A 166 -1.81 -20.52 -0.11
CA VAL A 166 -0.70 -21.44 0.20
C VAL A 166 -0.99 -22.80 -0.41
N THR A 167 -0.04 -23.39 -1.12
CA THR A 167 -0.22 -24.69 -1.77
C THR A 167 -0.30 -25.82 -0.73
N TRP A 168 -1.19 -26.79 -0.97
CA TRP A 168 -1.22 -28.00 -0.15
C TRP A 168 0.02 -28.88 -0.38
N ALA A 169 0.48 -28.92 -1.62
CA ALA A 169 1.64 -29.70 -2.05
C ALA A 169 2.95 -28.91 -1.90
N VAL A 170 4.06 -29.65 -1.88
CA VAL A 170 5.41 -29.08 -1.87
C VAL A 170 5.61 -28.23 -3.15
N PRO A 171 6.02 -26.95 -3.05
CA PRO A 171 6.07 -26.04 -4.20
C PRO A 171 6.96 -26.49 -5.36
N VAL A 172 7.98 -27.29 -5.08
CA VAL A 172 8.96 -27.80 -6.06
C VAL A 172 8.67 -29.23 -6.54
N SER A 173 7.55 -29.82 -6.11
CA SER A 173 7.21 -31.21 -6.46
C SER A 173 6.25 -31.28 -7.63
N GLU A 174 6.42 -32.28 -8.50
CA GLU A 174 5.43 -32.66 -9.52
C GLU A 174 4.19 -33.36 -8.93
N SER A 175 4.23 -33.70 -7.64
CA SER A 175 3.14 -34.36 -6.94
C SER A 175 2.14 -33.34 -6.39
N ASN A 176 0.85 -33.55 -6.66
CA ASN A 176 -0.25 -32.78 -6.04
C ASN A 176 -0.69 -33.33 -4.68
N VAL A 177 0.09 -34.23 -4.07
CA VAL A 177 -0.25 -34.80 -2.77
C VAL A 177 -0.10 -33.72 -1.69
N ALA A 178 -1.15 -33.54 -0.89
CA ALA A 178 -1.13 -32.60 0.23
C ALA A 178 -0.08 -33.03 1.27
N LYS A 179 0.85 -32.10 1.56
CA LYS A 179 1.93 -32.27 2.55
C LYS A 179 2.02 -31.12 3.52
N LEU A 180 1.30 -30.01 3.30
CA LEU A 180 1.26 -28.88 4.21
C LEU A 180 0.80 -29.34 5.60
N THR A 181 1.54 -28.90 6.62
CA THR A 181 1.34 -29.26 8.03
C THR A 181 1.21 -28.06 8.94
N ASN A 182 1.81 -26.92 8.58
CA ASN A 182 1.74 -25.70 9.37
C ASN A 182 1.94 -24.48 8.49
N ILE A 183 1.26 -23.38 8.82
CA ILE A 183 1.54 -22.04 8.31
C ILE A 183 1.79 -21.17 9.52
N TYR A 184 2.91 -20.44 9.50
CA TYR A 184 3.23 -19.46 10.51
C TYR A 184 3.53 -18.13 9.85
N ARG A 185 2.95 -17.06 10.38
CA ARG A 185 3.25 -15.68 9.98
C ARG A 185 3.32 -14.80 11.21
N ASP A 186 4.36 -13.99 11.26
CA ASP A 186 4.56 -12.96 12.27
C ASP A 186 5.17 -11.74 11.61
N GLN A 187 4.42 -10.64 11.54
CA GLN A 187 4.86 -9.43 10.88
C GLN A 187 4.54 -8.21 11.71
N SER A 188 5.50 -7.29 11.81
CA SER A 188 5.34 -6.00 12.47
C SER A 188 5.48 -4.86 11.48
N PHE A 189 4.68 -3.82 11.70
CA PHE A 189 4.58 -2.68 10.82
C PHE A 189 4.68 -1.38 11.61
N ILE A 190 5.31 -0.40 10.98
CA ILE A 190 5.32 0.99 11.41
C ILE A 190 4.54 1.78 10.37
N THR A 191 3.59 2.58 10.84
CA THR A 191 2.73 3.40 9.99
C THR A 191 2.83 4.86 10.44
N TRP A 192 3.06 5.76 9.49
CA TRP A 192 3.17 7.19 9.73
C TRP A 192 2.08 7.96 8.99
N LEU A 193 1.42 8.88 9.68
CA LEU A 193 0.66 9.96 9.07
C LEU A 193 1.64 11.08 8.73
N VAL A 194 1.71 11.47 7.46
CA VAL A 194 2.72 12.41 6.96
C VAL A 194 2.06 13.51 6.15
N ALA A 195 2.56 14.74 6.29
CA ALA A 195 2.30 15.84 5.38
C ALA A 195 3.56 16.17 4.57
N THR A 196 3.45 16.15 3.25
CA THR A 196 4.55 16.37 2.31
C THR A 196 4.25 17.52 1.38
N ASN A 197 5.16 18.47 1.26
CA ASN A 197 5.10 19.52 0.25
C ASN A 197 5.71 19.01 -1.07
N THR A 198 4.93 19.01 -2.15
CA THR A 198 5.36 18.39 -3.42
C THR A 198 6.39 19.20 -4.20
N SER A 199 6.57 20.50 -3.90
CA SER A 199 7.55 21.33 -4.61
C SER A 199 8.91 21.34 -3.91
N THR A 200 8.92 21.16 -2.59
CA THR A 200 10.16 21.18 -1.78
C THR A 200 10.58 19.80 -1.28
N ASN A 201 9.70 18.79 -1.39
CA ASN A 201 9.84 17.47 -0.76
C ASN A 201 10.01 17.53 0.77
N ASP A 202 9.55 18.62 1.38
CA ASP A 202 9.55 18.77 2.83
C ASP A 202 8.50 17.84 3.45
N MET A 203 8.91 16.97 4.37
CA MET A 203 8.08 15.96 5.01
C MET A 203 7.95 16.20 6.51
N ILE A 204 6.73 16.10 7.01
CA ILE A 204 6.39 16.31 8.41
C ILE A 204 5.62 15.08 8.91
N VAL A 205 6.20 14.38 9.89
CA VAL A 205 5.52 13.27 10.57
C VAL A 205 4.53 13.84 11.58
N LEU A 206 3.26 13.56 11.36
CA LEU A 206 2.16 14.03 12.18
C LEU A 206 1.80 13.05 13.29
N GLN A 207 1.83 11.74 13.01
CA GLN A 207 1.54 10.68 13.97
C GLN A 207 2.25 9.38 13.58
N THR A 208 2.75 8.62 14.55
CA THR A 208 3.28 7.25 14.35
C THR A 208 2.38 6.20 15.03
N LEU A 209 2.18 5.08 14.36
CA LEU A 209 1.47 3.89 14.81
C LEU A 209 2.36 2.64 14.68
N HIS A 210 2.27 1.72 15.64
CA HIS A 210 2.84 0.37 15.53
C HIS A 210 1.72 -0.66 15.57
N TRP A 211 1.79 -1.67 14.70
CA TRP A 211 0.89 -2.82 14.77
C TRP A 211 1.60 -4.09 14.32
N ARG A 212 1.05 -5.24 14.72
CA ARG A 212 1.62 -6.56 14.46
C ARG A 212 0.49 -7.53 14.11
N MET A 213 0.78 -8.44 13.19
CA MET A 213 -0.08 -9.55 12.85
C MET A 213 0.64 -10.86 13.15
N GLN A 214 0.01 -11.72 13.93
CA GLN A 214 0.50 -13.06 14.24
C GLN A 214 -0.54 -14.12 13.83
N LEU A 215 -0.06 -15.18 13.20
CA LEU A 215 -0.91 -16.25 12.67
C LEU A 215 -0.19 -17.58 12.78
N SER A 216 -0.90 -18.58 13.31
CA SER A 216 -0.51 -19.98 13.24
C SER A 216 -1.70 -20.82 12.78
N ILE A 217 -1.53 -21.57 11.70
CA ILE A 217 -2.54 -22.49 11.18
C ILE A 217 -1.91 -23.88 11.15
N GLU A 218 -2.43 -24.79 11.96
CA GLU A 218 -2.08 -26.19 11.89
C GLU A 218 -2.89 -26.87 10.78
N VAL A 219 -2.25 -27.76 10.02
CA VAL A 219 -2.87 -28.50 8.92
C VAL A 219 -2.62 -29.99 9.09
N ASN A 220 -3.68 -30.78 9.04
CA ASN A 220 -3.59 -32.24 8.95
C ASN A 220 -3.94 -32.70 7.52
N PRO A 221 -2.95 -33.05 6.69
CA PRO A 221 -3.19 -33.41 5.29
C PRO A 221 -3.95 -34.73 5.11
N ALA A 222 -4.03 -35.58 6.15
CA ALA A 222 -4.78 -36.85 6.11
C ALA A 222 -6.30 -36.67 6.26
N ARG A 223 -6.75 -35.49 6.71
CA ARG A 223 -8.19 -35.18 6.82
C ARG A 223 -8.77 -34.78 5.45
N PRO A 224 -10.09 -34.95 5.26
CA PRO A 224 -10.77 -34.45 4.06
C PRO A 224 -10.70 -32.91 3.99
N LEU A 225 -10.77 -32.38 2.77
CA LEU A 225 -10.87 -30.93 2.54
C LEU A 225 -12.06 -30.35 3.31
N GLY A 226 -11.88 -29.16 3.89
CA GLY A 226 -12.84 -28.51 4.78
C GLY A 226 -12.67 -28.89 6.25
N GLN A 227 -11.75 -29.80 6.57
CA GLN A 227 -11.47 -30.25 7.93
C GLN A 227 -9.97 -30.41 8.22
N ARG A 228 -9.10 -29.96 7.30
CA ARG A 228 -7.64 -30.13 7.44
C ARG A 228 -7.05 -29.10 8.36
N ALA A 229 -7.48 -27.85 8.24
CA ALA A 229 -6.82 -26.71 8.84
C ALA A 229 -7.53 -26.22 10.11
N ARG A 230 -6.74 -25.77 11.07
CA ARG A 230 -7.23 -25.18 12.31
C ARG A 230 -6.37 -23.99 12.70
N LEU A 231 -7.03 -22.85 12.91
CA LEU A 231 -6.39 -21.67 13.50
C LEU A 231 -5.95 -21.99 14.93
N ARG A 232 -4.69 -21.67 15.23
CA ARG A 232 -4.07 -21.75 16.56
C ARG A 232 -3.88 -20.33 17.11
N GLU A 233 -3.52 -20.25 18.39
CA GLU A 233 -3.28 -18.96 19.03
C GLU A 233 -2.12 -18.19 18.38
N PRO A 234 -2.19 -16.85 18.33
CA PRO A 234 -3.27 -16.02 18.85
C PRO A 234 -4.49 -15.97 17.92
N ILE A 235 -5.70 -16.22 18.46
CA ILE A 235 -6.95 -16.10 17.70
C ILE A 235 -7.35 -14.62 17.51
N ALA A 236 -7.16 -13.82 18.56
CA ALA A 236 -7.36 -12.38 18.55
C ALA A 236 -6.02 -11.65 18.42
N GLN A 237 -5.99 -10.57 17.64
CA GLN A 237 -4.78 -9.76 17.45
C GLN A 237 -4.68 -8.66 18.49
N ASP A 238 -3.45 -8.32 18.87
CA ASP A 238 -3.17 -7.16 19.70
C ASP A 238 -3.60 -5.88 19.00
N GLN A 239 -4.23 -4.97 19.74
CA GLN A 239 -4.64 -3.69 19.17
C GLN A 239 -3.42 -2.80 18.85
N PRO A 240 -3.48 -2.00 17.77
CA PRO A 240 -2.40 -1.09 17.39
C PRO A 240 -2.04 -0.09 18.50
N LYS A 241 -0.77 0.29 18.55
CA LYS A 241 -0.25 1.31 19.48
C LYS A 241 -0.11 2.64 18.75
N ILE A 242 -0.83 3.65 19.21
CA ILE A 242 -0.64 5.05 18.81
C ILE A 242 0.48 5.63 19.69
N LEU A 243 1.58 6.07 19.10
CA LEU A 243 2.72 6.57 19.87
C LEU A 243 2.51 8.01 20.35
N SER A 244 2.92 8.30 21.58
CA SER A 244 2.90 9.67 22.12
C SER A 244 4.00 10.56 21.52
N LYS A 245 5.07 9.93 21.01
CA LYS A 245 6.19 10.58 20.35
C LYS A 245 6.40 9.95 18.99
N ASN A 246 6.47 10.78 17.95
CA ASN A 246 6.69 10.33 16.59
C ASN A 246 8.13 9.82 16.40
N GLU A 247 8.24 8.75 15.62
CA GLU A 247 9.51 8.17 15.20
C GLU A 247 9.87 8.68 13.79
N PRO A 248 11.16 8.85 13.47
CA PRO A 248 11.59 9.19 12.12
C PRO A 248 11.25 8.07 11.14
N ILE A 249 11.10 8.43 9.86
CA ILE A 249 10.86 7.47 8.78
C ILE A 249 12.23 7.01 8.24
N PRO A 250 12.55 5.70 8.27
CA PRO A 250 13.76 5.19 7.66
C PRO A 250 13.79 5.49 6.14
N PRO A 251 14.94 5.82 5.54
CA PRO A 251 15.02 6.10 4.10
C PRO A 251 14.47 4.97 3.22
N SER A 252 14.66 3.72 3.62
CA SER A 252 14.18 2.52 2.92
C SER A 252 12.66 2.38 2.90
N ALA A 253 11.93 3.06 3.79
CA ALA A 253 10.47 3.11 3.76
C ALA A 253 9.92 4.08 2.70
N LEU A 254 10.76 4.99 2.19
CA LEU A 254 10.36 6.08 1.30
C LEU A 254 10.59 5.79 -0.19
N VAL A 255 11.31 4.71 -0.50
CA VAL A 255 11.80 4.40 -1.85
C VAL A 255 11.46 2.97 -2.24
N LYS A 256 11.67 2.67 -3.52
CA LYS A 256 11.61 1.30 -4.05
C LYS A 256 12.76 0.44 -3.48
N PRO A 257 12.61 -0.88 -3.43
CA PRO A 257 11.37 -1.66 -3.69
C PRO A 257 10.39 -1.62 -2.51
N ASN A 258 9.13 -1.97 -2.76
CA ASN A 258 8.19 -2.28 -1.68
C ASN A 258 8.38 -3.73 -1.20
N ALA A 259 7.75 -4.10 -0.09
CA ALA A 259 7.85 -5.42 0.52
C ALA A 259 7.47 -6.54 -0.45
N ASN A 260 6.44 -6.34 -1.27
CA ASN A 260 5.97 -7.34 -2.23
C ASN A 260 6.94 -7.57 -3.40
N ASP A 261 7.66 -6.54 -3.83
CA ASP A 261 8.67 -6.62 -4.89
C ASP A 261 10.02 -7.13 -4.38
N ALA A 262 10.31 -6.92 -3.09
CA ALA A 262 11.58 -7.31 -2.47
C ALA A 262 11.58 -8.71 -1.86
N GLN A 263 10.41 -9.29 -1.60
CA GLN A 263 10.31 -10.61 -0.99
C GLN A 263 10.80 -11.71 -1.92
N VAL A 264 11.48 -12.70 -1.34
CA VAL A 264 11.97 -13.90 -2.04
C VAL A 264 11.34 -15.14 -1.45
N LEU A 265 10.96 -16.09 -2.33
CA LEU A 265 10.46 -17.39 -1.91
C LEU A 265 11.63 -18.36 -1.78
N MET A 266 11.82 -18.87 -0.56
CA MET A 266 12.87 -19.81 -0.22
C MET A 266 12.28 -21.21 0.00
N TRP A 267 12.95 -22.24 -0.50
CA TRP A 267 12.64 -23.64 -0.20
C TRP A 267 13.81 -24.27 0.56
N ARG A 268 13.52 -24.89 1.70
CA ARG A 268 14.51 -25.57 2.55
C ARG A 268 14.10 -27.02 2.76
N PRO A 269 14.67 -27.98 2.01
CA PRO A 269 14.33 -29.40 2.18
C PRO A 269 14.87 -29.93 3.52
N LYS A 270 14.18 -30.90 4.12
CA LYS A 270 14.64 -31.54 5.36
C LYS A 270 15.86 -32.44 5.14
N PHE A 271 15.90 -33.09 3.97
CA PHE A 271 16.97 -34.00 3.55
C PHE A 271 17.47 -33.61 2.16
N GLY A 272 18.76 -33.77 1.91
CA GLY A 272 19.41 -33.42 0.64
C GLY A 272 20.07 -32.05 0.64
N PRO A 273 20.80 -31.71 -0.44
CA PRO A 273 21.49 -30.43 -0.54
C PRO A 273 20.51 -29.26 -0.59
N TRP A 274 20.92 -28.16 0.02
CA TRP A 274 20.25 -26.88 -0.07
C TRP A 274 20.22 -26.44 -1.54
N LEU A 275 19.06 -26.52 -2.17
CA LEU A 275 18.81 -25.87 -3.44
C LEU A 275 18.63 -24.39 -3.10
N GLY A 276 19.73 -23.63 -3.12
CA GLY A 276 19.76 -22.22 -2.73
C GLY A 276 18.73 -21.36 -3.47
N ASP A 277 18.53 -20.15 -2.96
CA ASP A 277 17.92 -18.98 -3.60
C ASP A 277 17.18 -19.30 -4.90
N ALA A 278 15.90 -19.66 -4.80
CA ALA A 278 14.98 -19.42 -5.90
C ALA A 278 14.72 -17.91 -5.98
N VAL A 279 15.78 -17.12 -6.22
CA VAL A 279 15.70 -15.72 -6.60
C VAL A 279 15.02 -15.72 -7.96
N TRP A 280 13.72 -15.48 -7.95
CA TRP A 280 13.02 -15.08 -9.15
C TRP A 280 13.56 -13.71 -9.55
N PRO A 281 14.25 -13.56 -10.69
CA PRO A 281 14.96 -12.34 -11.00
C PRO A 281 13.95 -11.26 -11.39
N TRP A 282 13.60 -10.38 -10.44
CA TRP A 282 13.04 -9.06 -10.75
C TRP A 282 14.09 -7.95 -10.63
N TYR A 283 15.30 -8.26 -10.17
CA TYR A 283 16.34 -7.28 -9.91
C TYR A 283 17.59 -7.58 -10.72
N ASP A 284 17.54 -7.29 -12.03
CA ASP A 284 18.72 -6.94 -12.86
C ASP A 284 18.30 -6.60 -14.31
N GLN A 285 17.41 -5.62 -14.49
CA GLN A 285 17.24 -4.96 -15.80
C GLN A 285 16.93 -3.46 -15.64
N LEU A 286 17.76 -2.74 -14.89
CA LEU A 286 17.87 -1.28 -15.02
C LEU A 286 19.35 -0.86 -15.02
N ALA A 287 20.13 -1.43 -15.93
CA ALA A 287 21.34 -0.79 -16.42
C ALA A 287 20.98 -0.01 -17.70
N PRO A 288 21.38 1.26 -17.84
CA PRO A 288 21.08 2.04 -19.05
C PRO A 288 21.84 1.44 -20.24
N CYS A 289 21.10 1.18 -21.32
CA CYS A 289 21.65 0.75 -22.61
C CYS A 289 22.71 1.76 -23.09
N SER A 290 23.99 1.43 -22.96
CA SER A 290 25.05 2.02 -23.79
C SER A 290 25.29 1.11 -24.98
N LEU A 291 25.02 1.62 -26.18
CA LEU A 291 25.42 1.01 -27.43
C LEU A 291 26.93 0.74 -27.42
N ASN A 292 27.34 -0.52 -27.53
CA ASN A 292 28.37 -0.95 -28.49
C ASN A 292 28.49 -2.48 -28.53
N SER A 293 28.76 -2.95 -29.73
CA SER A 293 28.73 -4.31 -30.28
C SER A 293 29.76 -5.31 -29.70
N SER A 294 29.29 -6.56 -29.50
CA SER A 294 29.97 -7.88 -29.67
C SER A 294 29.87 -8.82 -28.44
N PRO A 295 30.08 -10.14 -28.62
CA PRO A 295 29.17 -11.13 -29.21
C PRO A 295 28.43 -11.95 -28.14
N ALA A 296 27.39 -12.66 -28.56
CA ALA A 296 26.55 -13.50 -27.70
C ALA A 296 27.35 -14.59 -26.94
N PRO A 297 27.10 -14.82 -25.64
CA PRO A 297 27.66 -15.97 -24.96
C PRO A 297 26.92 -17.24 -25.40
N THR A 298 27.68 -18.25 -25.80
CA THR A 298 27.21 -19.62 -26.05
C THR A 298 26.61 -20.24 -24.78
N PRO A 299 25.53 -21.01 -24.88
CA PRO A 299 24.90 -21.65 -23.73
C PRO A 299 25.80 -22.76 -23.19
N VAL A 300 26.27 -22.61 -21.94
CA VAL A 300 26.80 -23.72 -21.17
C VAL A 300 25.61 -24.50 -20.62
N SER A 301 25.41 -25.69 -21.15
CA SER A 301 24.42 -26.66 -20.68
C SER A 301 24.79 -27.15 -19.27
N SER A 302 23.99 -26.78 -18.26
CA SER A 302 23.88 -27.58 -17.04
C SER A 302 22.73 -28.59 -17.22
N PRO A 303 22.92 -29.89 -16.99
CA PRO A 303 21.80 -30.79 -16.82
C PRO A 303 21.13 -30.47 -15.48
N ASP A 304 19.80 -30.53 -15.46
CA ASP A 304 18.96 -30.46 -14.26
C ASP A 304 18.78 -29.08 -13.61
N GLY A 305 18.06 -28.19 -14.29
CA GLY A 305 17.52 -26.97 -13.71
C GLY A 305 16.14 -26.67 -14.28
N PHE A 306 15.09 -26.81 -13.47
CA PHE A 306 13.73 -26.40 -13.81
C PHE A 306 13.56 -24.90 -13.56
N TRP A 307 12.93 -24.19 -14.49
CA TRP A 307 12.57 -22.78 -14.36
C TRP A 307 11.05 -22.64 -14.25
N LEU A 308 10.57 -21.92 -13.24
CA LEU A 308 9.14 -21.77 -12.92
C LEU A 308 8.75 -20.29 -12.98
N ARG A 309 8.30 -19.80 -14.14
CA ARG A 309 7.91 -18.38 -14.27
C ARG A 309 6.59 -18.14 -13.54
N VAL A 310 6.63 -17.49 -12.38
CA VAL A 310 5.45 -16.98 -11.68
C VAL A 310 5.38 -15.48 -11.94
N GLY A 311 4.38 -15.05 -12.70
CA GLY A 311 4.10 -13.65 -12.99
C GLY A 311 2.71 -13.24 -12.54
N TRP A 312 2.55 -12.00 -12.12
CA TRP A 312 1.26 -11.34 -11.95
C TRP A 312 0.72 -10.88 -13.31
N GLU A 313 -0.52 -11.24 -13.64
CA GLU A 313 -1.30 -10.54 -14.67
C GLU A 313 -2.52 -9.88 -14.02
N VAL A 314 -2.57 -8.55 -14.07
CA VAL A 314 -3.78 -7.80 -13.73
C VAL A 314 -4.70 -7.84 -14.95
N GLY A 315 -5.70 -8.71 -14.91
CA GLY A 315 -6.79 -8.68 -15.90
C GLY A 315 -7.52 -7.34 -15.80
N LYS A 316 -7.59 -6.58 -16.90
CA LYS A 316 -8.40 -5.37 -16.96
C LYS A 316 -9.87 -5.72 -16.71
N GLY A 317 -10.40 -5.36 -15.55
CA GLY A 317 -11.85 -5.30 -15.30
C GLY A 317 -12.47 -6.32 -14.34
N THR A 318 -11.71 -7.04 -13.51
CA THR A 318 -12.28 -7.88 -12.42
C THR A 318 -11.31 -7.99 -11.24
N PRO A 319 -11.78 -7.89 -9.97
CA PRO A 319 -10.91 -8.02 -8.80
C PRO A 319 -10.77 -9.49 -8.42
N ILE A 320 -10.22 -10.31 -9.32
CA ILE A 320 -9.90 -11.72 -9.05
C ILE A 320 -8.50 -11.99 -9.59
N CYS A 321 -7.56 -12.26 -8.68
CA CYS A 321 -6.20 -12.64 -9.02
C CYS A 321 -6.17 -14.13 -9.37
N PHE A 322 -5.69 -14.47 -10.57
CA PHE A 322 -5.44 -15.85 -10.97
C PHE A 322 -3.94 -16.14 -11.01
N TRP A 323 -3.56 -17.34 -10.59
CA TRP A 323 -2.24 -17.90 -10.80
C TRP A 323 -2.21 -18.59 -12.17
N LYS A 324 -1.26 -18.23 -13.04
CA LYS A 324 -0.99 -18.96 -14.27
C LYS A 324 0.40 -19.59 -14.18
N VAL A 325 0.46 -20.90 -14.07
CA VAL A 325 1.69 -21.68 -14.18
C VAL A 325 1.91 -21.96 -15.67
N ILE A 326 2.93 -21.36 -16.28
CA ILE A 326 3.37 -21.73 -17.64
C ILE A 326 4.63 -22.58 -17.48
N LEU A 327 4.49 -23.88 -17.75
CA LEU A 327 5.62 -24.80 -17.88
C LEU A 327 6.24 -24.59 -19.27
N GLY A 328 7.48 -24.12 -19.31
CA GLY A 328 8.24 -23.99 -20.56
C GLY A 328 8.93 -25.30 -20.91
N GLY A 329 8.42 -26.00 -21.94
CA GLY A 329 9.07 -27.18 -22.51
C GLY A 329 8.19 -27.87 -23.56
N PHE A 330 8.50 -27.63 -24.85
CA PHE A 330 7.92 -28.22 -26.07
C PHE A 330 6.48 -27.83 -26.51
N CYS A 331 6.43 -27.26 -27.73
CA CYS A 331 5.37 -27.07 -28.73
C CYS A 331 3.87 -26.99 -28.31
N PRO A 332 3.14 -25.91 -28.66
CA PRO A 332 1.72 -25.78 -28.34
C PRO A 332 0.86 -26.60 -29.31
N GLN A 333 0.18 -27.62 -28.81
CA GLN A 333 -1.05 -28.11 -29.44
C GLN A 333 -2.24 -27.35 -28.85
N PHE A 334 -2.92 -26.60 -29.70
CA PHE A 334 -4.16 -25.91 -29.38
C PHE A 334 -5.23 -26.92 -28.96
N LEU A 335 -5.62 -26.89 -27.68
CA LEU A 335 -6.88 -27.46 -27.21
C LEU A 335 -7.87 -26.32 -27.01
N THR A 336 -8.70 -26.09 -28.02
CA THR A 336 -9.92 -25.28 -27.92
C THR A 336 -10.95 -26.04 -27.10
N LEU A 337 -11.35 -25.50 -25.95
CA LEU A 337 -12.54 -25.95 -25.22
C LEU A 337 -13.76 -25.11 -25.64
N PRO A 338 -14.97 -25.70 -25.69
CA PRO A 338 -16.16 -25.05 -26.25
C PRO A 338 -16.77 -24.04 -25.27
N PRO A 339 -17.51 -23.02 -25.75
CA PRO A 339 -18.24 -22.11 -24.88
C PRO A 339 -19.48 -22.80 -24.29
N TRP A 340 -19.77 -22.54 -23.02
CA TRP A 340 -21.05 -22.87 -22.36
C TRP A 340 -21.71 -21.60 -21.81
N PRO A 341 -23.05 -21.61 -21.61
CA PRO A 341 -23.95 -20.59 -22.14
C PRO A 341 -24.34 -19.50 -21.14
N ASP A 342 -24.89 -18.43 -21.71
CA ASP A 342 -25.55 -17.29 -21.08
C ASP A 342 -26.39 -17.63 -19.84
N ARG A 343 -26.22 -16.81 -18.80
CA ARG A 343 -27.29 -16.53 -17.83
C ARG A 343 -27.44 -15.03 -17.63
N GLY A 344 -28.51 -14.52 -18.21
CA GLY A 344 -29.54 -13.79 -17.47
C GLY A 344 -29.16 -12.43 -16.89
N LEU A 345 -29.43 -11.40 -17.69
CA LEU A 345 -29.66 -10.03 -17.26
C LEU A 345 -30.57 -9.96 -16.02
N TRP A 346 -30.11 -9.25 -14.99
CA TRP A 346 -30.96 -8.38 -14.17
C TRP A 346 -30.36 -6.99 -14.21
N THR A 347 -31.01 -6.11 -14.98
CA THR A 347 -30.75 -4.67 -14.99
C THR A 347 -31.51 -4.03 -13.85
N ASP A 348 -30.83 -3.31 -12.97
CA ASP A 348 -31.44 -2.15 -12.32
C ASP A 348 -30.64 -0.90 -12.70
N LYS A 349 -31.33 -0.03 -13.43
CA LYS A 349 -30.87 1.26 -13.91
C LYS A 349 -30.86 2.25 -12.76
N VAL A 350 -29.72 2.90 -12.50
CA VAL A 350 -29.70 4.29 -12.02
C VAL A 350 -28.64 5.03 -12.81
N GLY A 351 -29.09 5.89 -13.72
CA GLY A 351 -28.24 6.67 -14.61
C GLY A 351 -27.56 7.86 -13.91
N PRO A 352 -26.48 8.38 -14.50
CA PRO A 352 -25.67 9.44 -13.91
C PRO A 352 -26.28 10.82 -14.15
N THR A 353 -26.39 11.64 -13.09
CA THR A 353 -26.69 13.07 -13.21
C THR A 353 -25.39 13.84 -13.42
N SER A 354 -25.15 14.30 -14.65
CA SER A 354 -24.15 15.30 -14.96
C SER A 354 -24.74 16.70 -14.76
N VAL A 355 -24.07 17.50 -13.92
CA VAL A 355 -24.38 18.93 -13.77
C VAL A 355 -23.57 19.68 -14.83
N ARG A 356 -24.26 20.27 -15.81
CA ARG A 356 -23.71 21.27 -16.72
C ARG A 356 -24.51 22.55 -16.56
N THR A 357 -23.81 23.60 -16.14
CA THR A 357 -24.27 24.98 -16.05
C THR A 357 -24.45 25.57 -17.45
N GLU A 358 -25.58 26.19 -17.75
CA GLU A 358 -25.65 27.38 -18.61
C GLU A 358 -26.99 28.13 -18.51
N LEU A 359 -26.91 29.42 -18.85
CA LEU A 359 -27.78 30.53 -18.49
C LEU A 359 -29.11 30.65 -19.28
N LYS A 360 -30.08 31.32 -18.61
CA LYS A 360 -31.11 32.28 -19.11
C LYS A 360 -32.01 31.80 -20.27
N THR A 361 -33.34 31.81 -20.12
CA THR A 361 -34.16 33.03 -20.23
C THR A 361 -35.64 32.70 -19.99
N GLY A 362 -36.35 33.62 -19.32
CA GLY A 362 -37.70 34.11 -19.69
C GLY A 362 -38.92 33.19 -19.61
N GLY A 363 -39.98 33.68 -18.92
CA GLY A 363 -41.35 33.55 -19.46
C GLY A 363 -42.39 32.85 -18.59
N ALA A 364 -43.01 33.63 -17.70
CA ALA A 364 -44.45 33.78 -17.50
C ALA A 364 -45.44 32.58 -17.55
N ALA A 365 -46.18 32.50 -16.43
CA ALA A 365 -47.66 32.47 -16.33
C ALA A 365 -48.46 31.16 -16.54
N GLY A 366 -49.49 31.01 -15.70
CA GLY A 366 -50.66 30.13 -15.90
C GLY A 366 -50.77 29.01 -14.85
N ARG A 367 -51.30 29.21 -13.63
CA ARG A 367 -52.70 29.43 -13.22
C ARG A 367 -53.60 28.18 -13.34
N ARG A 368 -54.35 27.93 -12.25
CA ARG A 368 -55.58 27.11 -12.07
C ARG A 368 -55.34 25.61 -11.85
N HIS A 369 -56.13 24.88 -11.08
CA HIS A 369 -57.12 25.05 -9.99
C HIS A 369 -57.64 23.62 -9.76
N GLY A 370 -58.14 23.33 -8.57
CA GLY A 370 -59.10 22.25 -8.35
C GLY A 370 -58.57 21.22 -7.36
N THR A 371 -58.67 21.46 -6.05
CA THR A 371 -59.83 21.19 -5.18
C THR A 371 -60.13 19.71 -4.96
N ASP A 372 -60.23 19.42 -3.66
CA ASP A 372 -61.21 18.54 -3.03
C ASP A 372 -61.03 17.04 -3.16
N GLN A 373 -61.30 16.25 -2.14
CA GLN A 373 -61.52 16.46 -0.71
C GLN A 373 -61.71 15.03 -0.15
N THR A 374 -61.33 14.80 1.11
CA THR A 374 -62.01 13.93 2.10
C THR A 374 -62.36 12.46 1.70
N ASN A 375 -62.31 11.45 2.56
CA ASN A 375 -62.37 11.37 4.01
C ASN A 375 -62.03 9.92 4.39
N GLN A 376 -61.48 9.74 5.60
CA GLN A 376 -61.93 8.80 6.66
C GLN A 376 -62.43 7.40 6.27
N ARG A 377 -62.17 6.30 6.99
CA ARG A 377 -61.61 6.04 8.33
C ARG A 377 -61.52 4.51 8.45
N SER A 378 -60.52 4.04 9.20
CA SER A 378 -60.65 3.11 10.33
C SER A 378 -61.39 1.77 10.13
N THR A 379 -60.69 0.64 10.26
CA THR A 379 -60.59 -0.20 11.48
C THR A 379 -59.90 -1.55 11.14
N ARG A 380 -58.66 -1.74 11.60
CA ARG A 380 -58.16 -2.73 12.59
C ARG A 380 -58.98 -4.03 12.86
N PRO A 381 -58.38 -5.05 13.51
CA PRO A 381 -57.52 -6.13 12.96
C PRO A 381 -58.05 -7.55 13.33
N THR A 382 -57.39 -8.62 12.87
CA THR A 382 -57.13 -9.86 13.65
C THR A 382 -56.35 -10.89 12.82
N ASP A 383 -55.23 -11.32 13.40
CA ASP A 383 -54.66 -12.67 13.50
C ASP A 383 -55.01 -13.75 12.46
N GLU A 384 -53.96 -14.30 11.83
CA GLU A 384 -53.56 -15.72 11.87
C GLU A 384 -52.04 -15.84 11.74
#